data_AF-A0A7V8U0Q4-F1
#
_entry.id   AF-A0A7V8U0Q4-F1
#
_cell.length_a   1.000
_cell.length_b   1.000
_cell.length_c   1.000
_cell.angle_alpha   90.00
_cell.angle_beta   90.00
_cell.angle_gamma   90.00
#
_symmetry.space_group_name_H-M   'P 1'
#
loop_
_entity.id
_entity.type
_entity.pdbx_description
1 polymer ?
#
loop_
_entity_poly.entity_id
_entity_poly.type
_entity_poly.pdbx_seq_one_letter_code
_entity_poly.pdbx_strand_id
1 'polypeptide(L)'
;MKKPSSKIREEIARLQDQLRQAETREAERIGRIALKSGLGEIEIEETELQVAFEEIAGRFRGGKAPSTGRKNAGDGRTGGEPAATIASGAPAGRPGEA
;
A
#
# COMPACT_ATOMS: atom_id res chain seq x y z
N MET A 1 16.82 30.29 -27.17
CA MET A 1 16.71 29.58 -25.86
C MET A 1 15.73 28.41 -26.01
N LYS A 2 16.22 27.20 -26.31
CA LYS A 2 15.39 25.97 -26.48
C LYS A 2 15.64 24.91 -25.39
N LYS A 3 16.52 25.21 -24.43
CA LYS A 3 16.99 24.31 -23.37
C LYS A 3 15.97 23.95 -22.27
N PRO A 4 15.01 24.82 -21.85
CA PRO A 4 14.11 24.45 -20.74
C PRO A 4 13.07 23.39 -21.16
N SER A 5 12.58 23.43 -22.40
CA SER A 5 11.63 22.43 -22.90
C SER A 5 12.25 21.03 -23.06
N SER A 6 13.56 20.92 -23.32
CA SER A 6 14.23 19.63 -23.38
C SER A 6 14.28 18.98 -22.00
N LYS A 7 14.69 19.75 -20.99
CA LYS A 7 14.76 19.29 -19.60
C LYS A 7 13.40 18.82 -19.08
N ILE A 8 12.31 19.53 -19.41
CA ILE A 8 10.96 19.10 -19.03
C ILE A 8 10.60 17.76 -19.69
N ARG A 9 10.92 17.57 -20.97
CA ARG A 9 10.65 16.29 -21.66
C ARG A 9 11.47 15.14 -21.08
N GLU A 10 12.73 15.38 -20.75
CA GLU A 10 13.61 14.40 -20.12
C GLU A 10 13.09 14.00 -18.74
N GLU A 11 12.64 14.95 -17.92
CA GLU A 11 12.08 14.66 -16.60
C GLU A 11 10.74 13.90 -16.68
N ILE A 12 9.87 14.27 -17.63
CA ILE A 12 8.62 13.52 -17.87
C ILE A 12 8.94 12.07 -18.26
N ALA A 13 9.89 11.85 -19.16
CA ALA A 13 10.28 10.50 -19.56
C ALA A 13 10.82 9.70 -18.35
N ARG A 14 11.68 10.32 -17.52
CA ARG A 14 12.19 9.72 -16.30
C ARG A 14 11.07 9.35 -15.32
N LEU A 15 10.11 10.25 -15.08
CA LEU A 15 8.98 10.00 -14.17
C LEU A 15 8.07 8.90 -14.71
N GLN A 16 7.84 8.83 -16.02
CA GLN A 16 7.09 7.75 -16.66
C GLN A 16 7.81 6.40 -16.52
N ASP A 17 9.14 6.37 -16.65
CA ASP A 17 9.92 5.16 -16.39
C ASP A 17 9.83 4.72 -14.93
N GLN A 18 9.91 5.66 -14.00
CA GLN A 18 9.77 5.38 -12.57
C GLN A 18 8.37 4.85 -12.24
N LEU A 19 7.32 5.43 -12.83
CA LEU A 19 5.95 4.96 -12.67
C LEU A 19 5.81 3.51 -13.16
N ARG A 20 6.28 3.21 -14.38
CA ARG A 20 6.25 1.84 -14.93
C ARG A 20 6.99 0.85 -14.05
N GLN A 21 8.18 1.21 -13.56
CA GLN A 21 8.94 0.33 -12.66
C GLN A 21 8.21 0.08 -11.33
N ALA A 22 7.54 1.10 -10.79
CA ALA A 22 6.78 0.96 -9.55
C ALA A 22 5.55 0.06 -9.75
N GLU A 23 4.81 0.23 -10.85
CA GLU A 23 3.66 -0.60 -11.23
C GLU A 23 4.07 -2.07 -11.44
N THR A 24 5.14 -2.32 -12.20
CA THR A 24 5.67 -3.67 -12.40
C THR A 24 6.06 -4.33 -11.07
N ARG A 25 6.77 -3.59 -10.20
CA ARG A 25 7.18 -4.11 -8.89
C ARG A 25 5.99 -4.50 -8.02
N GLU A 26 4.92 -3.71 -8.07
CA GLU A 26 3.71 -3.98 -7.29
C GLU A 26 2.96 -5.19 -7.85
N ALA A 27 2.81 -5.29 -9.17
CA ALA A 27 2.23 -6.45 -9.83
C ALA A 27 2.99 -7.74 -9.48
N GLU A 28 4.33 -7.72 -9.54
CA GLU A 28 5.19 -8.85 -9.14
C GLU A 28 5.05 -9.20 -7.65
N ARG A 29 4.91 -8.20 -6.79
CA ARG A 29 4.75 -8.44 -5.34
C ARG A 29 3.44 -9.18 -5.07
N ILE A 30 2.34 -8.70 -5.65
CA ILE A 30 1.03 -9.35 -5.52
C ILE A 30 1.05 -10.73 -6.17
N GLY A 31 1.57 -10.85 -7.39
CA GLY A 31 1.68 -12.13 -8.09
C GLY A 31 2.49 -13.18 -7.32
N ARG A 32 3.62 -12.81 -6.71
CA ARG A 32 4.39 -13.74 -5.87
C ARG A 32 3.64 -14.20 -4.63
N ILE A 33 2.83 -13.34 -4.01
CA ILE A 33 1.98 -13.74 -2.88
C ILE A 33 0.92 -14.72 -3.37
N ALA A 34 0.26 -14.42 -4.49
CA ALA A 34 -0.75 -15.27 -5.09
C ALA A 34 -0.22 -16.68 -5.40
N LEU A 35 0.95 -16.77 -6.06
CA LEU A 35 1.60 -18.04 -6.35
C LEU A 35 1.93 -18.84 -5.08
N LYS A 36 2.48 -18.18 -4.06
CA LYS A 36 2.79 -18.84 -2.76
C LYS A 36 1.53 -19.30 -2.02
N SER A 37 0.38 -18.69 -2.30
CA SER A 37 -0.92 -19.09 -1.76
C SER A 37 -1.61 -20.17 -2.59
N GLY A 38 -0.97 -20.70 -3.63
CA GLY A 38 -1.52 -21.75 -4.49
C GLY A 38 -2.46 -21.27 -5.58
N LEU A 39 -2.64 -19.94 -5.76
CA LEU A 39 -3.54 -19.41 -6.80
C LEU A 39 -3.09 -19.79 -8.22
N GLY A 40 -1.80 -20.09 -8.44
CA GLY A 40 -1.30 -20.52 -9.74
C GLY A 40 -1.62 -21.97 -10.13
N GLU A 41 -2.11 -22.78 -9.19
CA GLU A 41 -2.49 -24.17 -9.42
C GLU A 41 -4.00 -24.34 -9.68
N ILE A 42 -4.77 -23.25 -9.53
CA ILE A 42 -6.22 -23.25 -9.69
C ILE A 42 -6.55 -22.93 -11.15
N GLU A 43 -7.28 -23.81 -11.81
CA GLU A 43 -7.89 -23.55 -13.11
C GLU A 43 -9.17 -22.74 -12.91
N ILE A 44 -9.10 -21.43 -13.19
CA ILE A 44 -10.19 -20.46 -13.01
C ILE A 44 -10.15 -19.44 -14.15
N GLU A 45 -11.32 -18.97 -14.58
CA GLU A 45 -11.40 -17.90 -15.58
C GLU A 45 -10.87 -16.58 -15.01
N GLU A 46 -10.18 -15.78 -15.82
CA GLU A 46 -9.62 -14.49 -15.39
C GLU A 46 -10.69 -13.54 -14.83
N THR A 47 -11.89 -13.54 -15.43
CA THR A 47 -13.02 -12.72 -14.98
C THR A 47 -13.53 -13.15 -13.60
N GLU A 48 -13.61 -14.45 -13.33
CA GLU A 48 -14.02 -15.00 -12.03
C GLU A 48 -12.95 -14.72 -10.96
N LEU A 49 -11.66 -14.87 -11.32
CA LEU A 49 -10.55 -14.53 -10.44
C LEU A 49 -10.54 -13.03 -10.09
N GLN A 50 -10.87 -12.16 -11.05
CA GLN A 50 -11.02 -10.73 -10.82
C GLN A 50 -12.14 -10.44 -9.81
N VAL A 51 -13.33 -11.03 -9.98
CA VAL A 51 -14.45 -10.88 -9.04
C VAL A 51 -14.04 -11.31 -7.63
N ALA A 52 -13.33 -12.44 -7.50
CA ALA A 52 -12.83 -12.90 -6.20
C ALA A 52 -11.86 -11.90 -5.55
N PHE A 53 -10.96 -11.29 -6.32
CA PHE A 53 -10.07 -10.23 -5.82
C PHE A 53 -10.84 -8.97 -5.41
N GLU A 54 -11.90 -8.58 -6.12
CA GLU A 54 -12.75 -7.45 -5.76
C GLU A 54 -13.47 -7.68 -4.43
N GLU A 55 -13.95 -8.91 -4.17
CA GLU A 55 -14.51 -9.26 -2.87
C GLU A 55 -13.47 -9.17 -1.74
N ILE A 56 -12.25 -9.66 -1.97
CA ILE A 56 -11.14 -9.54 -1.01
C ILE A 56 -10.86 -8.07 -0.73
N ALA A 57 -10.77 -7.24 -1.77
CA ALA A 57 -10.58 -5.80 -1.63
C ALA A 57 -11.71 -5.16 -0.82
N GLY A 58 -12.97 -5.58 -1.02
CA GLY A 58 -14.13 -5.17 -0.24
C GLY A 58 -13.96 -5.46 1.26
N ARG A 59 -13.46 -6.65 1.62
CA ARG A 59 -13.19 -7.04 3.02
C ARG A 59 -12.17 -6.12 3.69
N PHE A 60 -11.12 -5.70 2.98
CA PHE A 60 -10.08 -4.82 3.53
C PHE A 60 -10.46 -3.32 3.52
N ARG A 61 -11.25 -2.86 2.53
CA ARG A 61 -11.73 -1.46 2.48
C ARG A 61 -12.79 -1.15 3.53
N GLY A 62 -13.58 -2.15 3.96
CA GLY A 62 -14.70 -1.98 4.90
C GLY A 62 -14.34 -1.92 6.40
N GLY A 63 -13.06 -1.86 6.78
CA GLY A 63 -12.63 -1.61 8.16
C GLY A 63 -12.87 -2.74 9.19
N LYS A 64 -13.60 -3.79 8.85
CA LYS A 64 -13.73 -5.00 9.68
C LYS A 64 -12.87 -6.11 9.08
N ALA A 65 -11.57 -6.05 9.35
CA ALA A 65 -10.71 -7.21 9.16
C ALA A 65 -11.34 -8.39 9.95
N PRO A 66 -11.59 -9.56 9.34
CA PRO A 66 -11.87 -10.74 10.13
C PRO A 66 -10.63 -10.96 11.00
N SER A 67 -10.82 -10.90 12.32
CA SER A 67 -9.80 -11.35 13.26
C SER A 67 -9.51 -12.81 12.93
N THR A 68 -8.48 -13.08 12.13
CA THR A 68 -7.96 -14.42 11.96
C THR A 68 -7.35 -14.79 13.30
N GLY A 69 -8.19 -15.42 14.12
CA GLY A 69 -7.90 -15.77 15.50
C GLY A 69 -6.67 -16.67 15.56
N ARG A 70 -5.50 -16.07 15.76
CA ARG A 70 -4.44 -16.70 16.52
C ARG A 70 -4.77 -16.50 17.99
N LYS A 71 -5.71 -17.32 18.48
CA LYS A 71 -5.92 -17.54 19.91
C LYS A 71 -4.69 -18.27 20.45
N ASN A 72 -3.64 -17.50 20.74
CA ASN A 72 -2.70 -17.88 21.78
C ASN A 72 -3.37 -17.46 23.10
N ALA A 73 -3.87 -18.46 23.81
CA ALA A 73 -4.37 -18.31 25.17
C ALA A 73 -3.24 -17.77 26.06
N GLY A 74 -3.53 -16.70 26.80
CA GLY A 74 -2.58 -16.06 27.72
C GLY A 74 -3.11 -14.71 28.20
N ASP A 75 -4.13 -14.79 29.05
CA ASP A 75 -4.58 -13.80 30.04
C ASP A 75 -4.38 -12.29 29.81
N GLY A 76 -5.53 -11.61 29.70
CA GLY A 76 -5.89 -10.58 30.68
C GLY A 76 -5.38 -9.17 30.46
N ARG A 77 -6.16 -8.33 29.76
CA ARG A 77 -6.92 -7.22 30.37
C ARG A 77 -7.57 -6.34 29.32
N THR A 78 -8.83 -6.03 29.63
CA THR A 78 -9.67 -4.97 29.10
C THR A 78 -8.95 -3.63 28.96
N GLY A 79 -9.16 -2.94 27.84
CA GLY A 79 -8.80 -1.54 27.68
C GLY A 79 -8.96 -1.11 26.23
N GLY A 80 -10.13 -0.61 25.86
CA GLY A 80 -10.30 0.09 24.60
C GLY A 80 -9.61 1.45 24.68
N GLU A 81 -8.71 1.72 23.74
CA GLU A 81 -8.20 3.06 23.46
C GLU A 81 -8.18 3.27 21.93
N PRO A 82 -8.72 4.38 21.41
CA PRO A 82 -8.62 4.71 20.00
C PRO A 82 -7.19 5.17 19.68
N ALA A 83 -6.73 4.74 18.51
CA ALA A 83 -5.40 5.02 17.98
C ALA A 83 -5.03 6.51 18.06
N ALA A 84 -3.87 6.80 18.64
CA ALA A 84 -3.26 8.11 18.64
C ALA A 84 -3.05 8.59 17.19
N THR A 85 -3.67 9.72 16.85
CA THR A 85 -3.42 10.48 15.64
C THR A 85 -1.98 10.99 15.67
N ILE A 86 -1.18 10.65 14.66
CA ILE A 86 0.16 11.23 14.47
C ILE A 86 -0.04 12.70 14.07
N ALA A 87 0.14 13.62 15.02
CA ALA A 87 0.20 15.04 14.75
C ALA A 87 1.55 15.39 14.13
N SER A 88 1.56 15.70 12.83
CA SER A 88 2.71 16.34 12.18
C SER A 88 2.73 17.81 12.60
N GLY A 89 3.68 18.20 13.46
CA GLY A 89 3.85 19.56 13.98
C GLY A 89 5.20 20.17 13.59
N ALA A 90 5.10 21.16 12.70
CA ALA A 90 5.96 22.30 12.30
C ALA A 90 7.36 22.57 12.94
N PRO A 91 8.28 23.25 12.18
CA PRO A 91 9.64 23.57 12.62
C PRO A 91 9.69 24.71 13.65
N ALA A 92 10.44 24.51 14.74
CA ALA A 92 10.71 25.54 15.72
C ALA A 92 11.82 26.50 15.23
N GLY A 93 11.42 27.67 14.74
CA GLY A 93 12.29 28.85 14.67
C GLY A 93 12.49 29.43 16.07
N ARG A 94 13.72 29.81 16.42
CA ARG A 94 14.07 30.37 17.72
C ARG A 94 14.67 31.77 17.52
N PRO A 95 14.12 32.83 18.14
CA PRO A 95 14.80 34.11 18.29
C PRO A 95 15.50 34.17 19.67
N GLY A 96 16.59 34.91 19.76
CA GLY A 96 17.26 35.19 21.04
C GLY A 96 18.39 36.18 20.86
N GLU A 97 18.09 37.45 21.09
CA GLU A 97 19.03 38.56 21.27
C GLU A 97 19.80 38.42 22.60
N ALA A 98 21.09 38.76 22.56
CA ALA A 98 21.81 39.61 23.52
C ALA A 98 23.14 40.04 22.89
#